data_AF-A0A0M4FYT3-F1
#
_entry.id   AF-A0A0M4FYT3-F1
#
_cell.length_a   1.000
_cell.length_b   1.000
_cell.length_c   1.000
_cell.angle_alpha   90.00
_cell.angle_beta   90.00
_cell.angle_gamma   90.00
#
_symmetry.space_group_name_H-M   'P 1'
#
loop_
_entity.id
_entity.type
_entity.pdbx_description
1 polymer ?
#
loop_
_entity_poly.entity_id
_entity_poly.type
_entity_poly.pdbx_seq_one_letter_code
_entity_poly.pdbx_strand_id
1 'polypeptide(L)'
;MEFKEYLEQKHILIKGERKLKEIYVKKYINRLGNMCREGIYNEEKHVDEILEQKVHQKYRDWKTYLKTIEHYQSSKNLTPIDYTSEW
;
A
#
# COMPACT_ATOMS: atom_id res chain seq x y z
N MET A 1 6.10 1.47 11.61
CA MET A 1 5.48 0.16 11.36
C MET A 1 5.93 -0.30 9.99
N GLU A 2 6.51 -1.49 9.87
CA GLU A 2 6.87 -2.02 8.55
C GLU A 2 5.61 -2.37 7.75
N PHE A 3 5.64 -2.26 6.42
CA PHE A 3 4.46 -2.54 5.57
C PHE A 3 3.91 -3.97 5.77
N LYS A 4 4.80 -4.93 6.04
CA LYS A 4 4.44 -6.30 6.37
C LYS A 4 3.61 -6.35 7.67
N GLU A 5 4.09 -5.71 8.73
CA GLU A 5 3.40 -5.63 10.02
C GLU A 5 2.05 -4.92 9.88
N TYR A 6 1.99 -3.85 9.08
CA TYR A 6 0.73 -3.16 8.79
C TYR A 6 -0.30 -4.09 8.14
N LEU A 7 0.10 -4.84 7.12
CA LEU A 7 -0.80 -5.78 6.44
C LEU A 7 -1.25 -6.91 7.37
N GLU A 8 -0.36 -7.39 8.22
CA GLU A 8 -0.67 -8.40 9.24
C GLU A 8 -1.61 -7.86 10.32
N GLN A 9 -1.46 -6.60 10.74
CA GLN A 9 -2.25 -5.96 11.80
C GLN A 9 -3.50 -5.22 11.29
N LYS A 10 -3.68 -5.08 9.97
CA LYS A 10 -4.82 -4.35 9.37
C LYS A 10 -6.18 -4.83 9.90
N HIS A 11 -6.31 -6.12 10.20
CA HIS A 11 -7.52 -6.71 10.77
C HIS A 11 -7.76 -6.37 12.25
N ILE A 12 -6.71 -5.99 12.98
CA ILE A 12 -6.77 -5.49 14.37
C ILE A 12 -7.21 -4.02 14.36
N LEU A 13 -6.74 -3.26 13.37
CA LEU A 13 -7.04 -1.83 13.19
C LEU A 13 -8.47 -1.58 12.70
N ILE A 14 -9.06 -2.49 11.91
CA ILE A 14 -10.43 -2.38 11.40
C ILE A 14 -11.30 -3.49 12.00
N LYS A 15 -12.08 -3.13 13.03
CA LYS A 15 -12.95 -4.07 13.76
C LYS A 15 -14.01 -4.66 12.82
N GLY A 16 -13.88 -5.96 12.50
CA GLY A 16 -14.82 -6.70 11.64
C GLY A 16 -14.23 -7.22 10.33
N GLU A 17 -12.99 -6.84 9.96
CA GLU A 17 -12.31 -7.44 8.79
C GLU A 17 -11.66 -8.79 9.13
N ARG A 18 -11.71 -9.74 8.18
CA ARG A 18 -11.04 -11.04 8.32
C ARG A 18 -9.51 -10.88 8.29
N LYS A 19 -8.81 -11.65 9.12
CA LYS A 19 -7.35 -11.79 9.07
C LYS A 19 -6.88 -12.07 7.63
N LEU A 20 -6.00 -11.20 7.12
CA LEU A 20 -5.30 -11.47 5.87
C LEU A 20 -4.43 -12.71 6.06
N LYS A 21 -4.57 -13.73 5.19
CA LYS A 21 -3.65 -14.87 5.20
C LYS A 21 -2.26 -14.39 4.80
N GLU A 22 -1.19 -14.90 5.42
CA GLU A 22 0.21 -14.54 5.12
C GLU A 22 0.56 -14.59 3.62
N ILE A 23 -0.04 -15.54 2.88
CA ILE A 23 0.12 -15.66 1.42
C ILE A 23 -0.24 -14.35 0.69
N TYR A 24 -1.24 -13.62 1.18
CA TYR A 24 -1.62 -12.33 0.59
C TYR A 24 -0.61 -11.24 0.94
N VAL A 25 -0.03 -11.24 2.14
CA VAL A 25 1.01 -10.27 2.54
C VAL A 25 2.22 -10.35 1.60
N LYS A 26 2.69 -11.57 1.32
CA LYS A 26 3.78 -11.80 0.37
C LYS A 26 3.43 -11.31 -1.05
N LYS A 27 2.17 -11.47 -1.48
CA LYS A 27 1.70 -10.97 -2.79
C LYS A 27 1.74 -9.44 -2.86
N TYR A 28 1.35 -8.73 -1.80
CA TYR A 28 1.43 -7.26 -1.75
C TYR A 28 2.87 -6.79 -1.84
N ILE A 29 3.78 -7.36 -1.05
CA ILE A 29 5.21 -7.00 -1.06
C ILE A 29 5.82 -7.25 -2.43
N ASN A 30 5.56 -8.42 -3.04
CA ASN A 30 6.09 -8.75 -4.35
C ASN A 30 5.60 -7.80 -5.45
N ARG A 31 4.33 -7.40 -5.43
CA ARG A 31 3.79 -6.44 -6.40
C ARG A 31 4.46 -5.09 -6.29
N LEU A 32 4.60 -4.57 -5.07
CA LEU A 32 5.31 -3.32 -4.81
C LEU A 32 6.77 -3.39 -5.26
N GLY A 33 7.48 -4.44 -4.86
CA GLY A 33 8.87 -4.64 -5.27
C GLY A 33 9.05 -4.71 -6.78
N ASN A 34 8.12 -5.34 -7.50
CA ASN A 34 8.13 -5.38 -8.95
C ASN A 34 7.88 -3.99 -9.56
N MET A 35 6.87 -3.25 -9.09
CA MET A 35 6.59 -1.90 -9.59
C MET A 35 7.77 -0.95 -9.37
N CYS A 36 8.46 -1.05 -8.23
CA CYS A 36 9.67 -0.27 -7.96
C CYS A 36 10.81 -0.64 -8.89
N ARG A 37 11.05 -1.94 -9.11
CA ARG A 37 12.12 -2.41 -10.02
C ARG A 37 11.86 -2.00 -11.48
N GLU A 38 10.61 -1.93 -11.89
CA GLU A 38 10.22 -1.52 -13.24
C GLU A 38 10.13 0.01 -13.40
N GLY A 39 10.40 0.79 -12.34
CA GLY A 39 10.32 2.26 -12.36
C GLY A 39 8.90 2.82 -12.48
N ILE A 40 7.90 1.98 -12.26
CA ILE A 40 6.48 2.34 -12.34
C ILE A 40 6.05 3.12 -11.10
N TYR A 41 6.49 2.65 -9.93
CA TYR A 41 6.24 3.26 -8.63
C TYR A 41 7.58 3.59 -7.96
N ASN A 42 7.80 4.85 -7.62
CA ASN A 42 9.04 5.37 -7.02
C ASN A 42 8.78 5.94 -5.62
N GLU A 43 7.91 5.27 -4.85
CA GLU A 43 7.49 5.74 -3.53
C GLU A 43 6.74 7.07 -3.56
N GLU A 44 5.99 7.35 -4.64
CA GLU A 44 5.18 8.55 -4.73
C GLU A 44 4.20 8.63 -3.54
N LYS A 45 4.06 9.85 -2.99
CA LYS A 45 3.27 10.14 -1.79
C LYS A 45 1.76 9.95 -2.01
N HIS A 46 1.30 10.13 -3.24
CA HIS A 46 -0.10 10.01 -3.64
C HIS A 46 -0.20 9.25 -4.95
N VAL A 47 -1.33 8.56 -5.15
CA VAL A 47 -1.69 8.02 -6.46
C VAL A 47 -2.27 9.17 -7.29
N ASP A 48 -1.48 9.67 -8.24
CA ASP A 48 -1.92 10.66 -9.22
C ASP A 48 -2.34 9.99 -10.53
N GLU A 49 -2.95 10.77 -11.43
CA GLU A 49 -3.42 10.28 -12.73
C GLU A 49 -2.26 9.69 -13.57
N ILE A 50 -1.04 10.21 -13.41
CA ILE A 50 0.14 9.74 -14.14
C ILE A 50 0.53 8.33 -13.66
N LEU A 51 0.59 8.10 -12.36
CA LEU A 51 0.85 6.80 -11.78
C LEU A 51 -0.27 5.81 -12.13
N GLU A 52 -1.52 6.25 -12.07
CA GLU A 52 -2.67 5.45 -12.50
C GLU A 52 -2.53 5.00 -13.96
N GLN A 53 -2.19 5.91 -14.86
CA GLN A 53 -1.97 5.59 -16.28
C GLN A 53 -0.79 4.61 -16.47
N LYS A 54 0.33 4.78 -15.76
CA LYS A 54 1.47 3.85 -15.83
C LYS A 54 1.08 2.44 -15.40
N VAL A 55 0.33 2.32 -14.30
CA VAL A 55 -0.14 1.03 -13.77
C VAL A 55 -1.17 0.41 -14.72
N HIS A 56 -2.08 1.22 -15.27
CA HIS A 56 -3.08 0.81 -16.25
C HIS A 56 -2.46 0.25 -17.53
N GLN A 57 -1.42 0.90 -18.04
CA GLN A 57 -0.72 0.48 -19.26
C GLN A 57 0.09 -0.81 -19.06
N LYS A 58 0.66 -1.02 -17.86
CA LYS A 58 1.52 -2.17 -17.60
C LYS A 58 0.76 -3.44 -17.20
N TYR A 59 -0.27 -3.31 -16.35
CA TYR A 59 -0.89 -4.46 -15.70
C TYR A 59 -2.35 -4.61 -16.11
N ARG A 60 -2.71 -5.81 -16.58
CA ARG A 60 -4.10 -6.16 -16.90
C ARG A 60 -5.05 -5.99 -15.69
N ASP A 61 -4.56 -6.30 -14.49
CA ASP A 61 -5.28 -6.16 -13.22
C ASP A 61 -4.82 -4.90 -12.45
N TRP A 62 -4.74 -3.76 -13.15
CA TRP A 62 -4.21 -2.51 -12.63
C TRP A 62 -4.87 -2.06 -11.32
N LYS A 63 -6.17 -2.28 -11.13
CA LYS A 63 -6.91 -1.94 -9.89
C LYS A 63 -6.30 -2.60 -8.66
N THR A 64 -5.87 -3.85 -8.78
CA THR A 64 -5.20 -4.57 -7.68
C THR A 64 -3.83 -3.99 -7.35
N TYR A 65 -3.12 -3.48 -8.35
CA TYR A 65 -1.82 -2.82 -8.15
C TYR A 65 -1.99 -1.43 -7.53
N LEU A 66 -3.00 -0.65 -7.95
CA LEU A 66 -3.34 0.62 -7.29
C LEU A 66 -3.70 0.41 -5.81
N LYS A 67 -4.59 -0.56 -5.52
CA LYS A 67 -4.94 -0.91 -4.15
C LYS A 67 -3.74 -1.34 -3.30
N THR A 68 -2.74 -1.94 -3.94
CA THR A 68 -1.47 -2.29 -3.29
C THR A 68 -0.68 -1.04 -2.90
N ILE A 69 -0.60 -0.05 -3.78
CA ILE A 69 0.04 1.25 -3.51
C ILE A 69 -0.71 2.01 -2.42
N GLU A 70 -2.04 2.07 -2.48
CA GLU A 70 -2.89 2.72 -1.47
C GLU A 70 -2.69 2.13 -0.08
N HIS A 71 -2.64 0.78 0.03
CA HIS A 71 -2.35 0.12 1.30
C HIS A 71 -0.94 0.42 1.80
N TYR A 72 0.05 0.54 0.92
CA TYR A 72 1.40 0.92 1.30
C TYR A 72 1.47 2.37 1.80
N GLN A 73 0.84 3.30 1.10
CA GLN A 73 0.74 4.69 1.55
C GLN A 73 0.01 4.80 2.90
N SER A 74 -1.10 4.08 3.06
CA SER A 74 -1.83 4.01 4.33
C SER A 74 -0.96 3.49 5.47
N SER A 75 -0.11 2.49 5.21
CA SER A 75 0.84 1.96 6.20
C SER A 75 1.89 2.98 6.64
N LYS A 76 2.35 3.83 5.71
CA LYS A 76 3.30 4.92 5.99
C LYS A 76 2.63 6.03 6.77
N ASN A 77 1.40 6.40 6.40
CA ASN A 77 0.63 7.46 7.08
C ASN A 77 0.11 7.05 8.47
N LEU A 78 0.20 5.77 8.84
CA LEU A 78 -0.07 5.27 10.19
C LEU A 78 1.15 5.29 11.12
N THR A 79 2.30 5.76 10.64
CA THR A 79 3.38 6.22 11.52
C THR A 79 3.00 7.58 12.09
N PRO A 80 3.30 7.84 13.38
CA PRO A 80 2.42 8.54 14.30
C PRO A 80 2.02 9.91 13.77
N ILE A 81 0.70 10.16 13.81
CA ILE A 81 0.17 11.51 13.94
C ILE A 81 0.91 12.11 15.13
N ASP A 82 1.84 13.03 14.85
CA ASP A 82 2.36 13.93 15.87
C ASP A 82 1.14 14.52 16.57
N TYR A 83 1.02 14.26 17.87
CA TYR A 83 0.14 14.99 18.77
C TYR A 83 0.69 16.41 18.96
N THR A 84 0.86 17.16 17.87
CA THR A 84 1.17 18.59 17.90
C THR A 84 0.17 19.31 17.02
N SER A 85 -1.03 19.47 17.57
CA SER A 85 -1.66 20.79 17.61
C SER A 85 -2.37 20.88 18.95
N GLU A 86 -1.57 21.21 19.96
CA GLU A 86 -2.07 22.03 21.07
C GLU A 86 -2.49 23.40 20.52
N TRP A 87 -3.52 23.96 21.17
CA TRP A 87 -4.10 25.31 21.10
C TRP A 87 -5.18 25.55 20.04
#